data_AF-A0A199VVA2-F1
#
_entry.id   AF-A0A199VVA2-F1
#
_cell.length_a   1.000
_cell.length_b   1.000
_cell.length_c   1.000
_cell.angle_alpha   90.00
_cell.angle_beta   90.00
_cell.angle_gamma   90.00
#
_symmetry.space_group_name_H-M   'P 1'
#
loop_
_entity.id
_entity.type
_entity.pdbx_description
1 polymer ?
#
loop_
_entity_poly.entity_id
_entity_poly.type
_entity_poly.pdbx_seq_one_letter_code
_entity_poly.pdbx_strand_id
1 'polypeptide(L)'
;MRISITSASLQPFSVEQWGMHQQQIVRTKRKRAVTIHVADSQGNRLTGASVLVQQISKDFPLGSAIANTILGNSVYQVFAADCMCIFLLFLYKGEFAHWDVNNEMLHFNFYEQRLGPNASLDFFNTAQLADPLATLFMNEFNVIETCEDIFSSVDSYVSRLKDLKAGGALLEGIGLEGHFSKPNIPLMRATLDKLATLGLPIWFTEVDINNHYDQQAQALYLDEVLREAFSHPSVNGIMLWTALHRNGCYQMCLTDWNLQNLPAGDAVDKLLSEWETKQVGGMTDEHGSFSFAGFLGEYSVHVTYGNRSTEATLSLPQGDETRHLNVQV
;
A
#
# COMPACT_ATOMS: atom_id res chain seq x y z
N MET A 1 -0.72 -23.41 -10.60
CA MET A 1 0.08 -22.17 -10.75
C MET A 1 0.09 -21.81 -12.23
N ARG A 2 -0.58 -20.72 -12.64
CA ARG A 2 -0.52 -20.21 -14.01
C ARG A 2 0.04 -18.79 -13.96
N ILE A 3 1.36 -18.67 -14.04
CA ILE A 3 2.00 -17.38 -14.32
C ILE A 3 1.75 -17.12 -15.81
N SER A 4 1.12 -15.99 -16.15
CA SER A 4 0.86 -15.64 -17.55
C SER A 4 2.18 -15.35 -18.26
N ILE A 5 2.31 -15.77 -19.52
CA ILE A 5 3.45 -15.41 -20.40
C ILE A 5 3.51 -13.89 -20.64
N THR A 6 2.43 -13.17 -20.30
CA THR A 6 2.38 -11.70 -20.30
C THR A 6 2.98 -11.04 -19.06
N SER A 7 3.52 -11.79 -18.09
CA SER A 7 4.21 -11.19 -16.93
C SER A 7 5.43 -10.42 -17.41
N ALA A 8 5.55 -9.17 -16.96
CA ALA A 8 6.67 -8.31 -17.33
C ALA A 8 8.01 -8.79 -16.77
N SER A 9 8.02 -9.67 -15.77
CA SER A 9 9.27 -10.25 -15.23
C SER A 9 9.93 -11.28 -16.16
N LEU A 10 9.19 -11.80 -17.16
CA LEU A 10 9.66 -12.89 -18.03
C LEU A 10 10.22 -12.41 -19.38
N GLN A 11 10.30 -11.10 -19.61
CA GLN A 11 10.78 -10.48 -20.85
C GLN A 11 11.88 -9.47 -20.54
N PRO A 12 12.97 -9.40 -21.32
CA PRO A 12 13.97 -8.34 -21.18
C PRO A 12 13.37 -7.02 -21.67
N PHE A 13 13.24 -6.04 -20.77
CA PHE A 13 12.75 -4.70 -21.07
C PHE A 13 13.88 -3.66 -20.96
N SER A 14 13.80 -2.62 -21.79
CA SER A 14 14.53 -1.38 -21.51
C SER A 14 13.91 -0.65 -20.31
N VAL A 15 14.68 0.26 -19.70
CA VAL A 15 14.19 1.11 -18.60
C VAL A 15 12.93 1.89 -19.01
N GLU A 16 12.88 2.39 -20.25
CA GLU A 16 11.72 3.12 -20.78
C GLU A 16 10.49 2.21 -20.90
N GLN A 17 10.66 0.99 -21.41
CA GLN A 17 9.56 0.04 -21.53
C GLN A 17 9.04 -0.39 -20.15
N TRP A 18 9.93 -0.56 -19.17
CA TRP A 18 9.54 -0.84 -17.79
C TRP A 18 8.68 0.28 -17.22
N GLY A 19 9.12 1.52 -17.36
CA GLY A 19 8.35 2.70 -16.93
C GLY A 19 6.99 2.79 -17.63
N MET A 20 6.91 2.52 -18.94
CA MET A 20 5.64 2.48 -19.66
C MET A 20 4.68 1.41 -19.10
N HIS A 21 5.20 0.22 -18.78
CA HIS A 21 4.41 -0.85 -18.22
C HIS A 21 3.87 -0.50 -16.82
N GLN A 22 4.72 0.04 -15.94
CA GLN A 22 4.29 0.53 -14.62
C GLN A 22 3.17 1.58 -14.76
N GLN A 23 3.35 2.55 -15.66
CA GLN A 23 2.35 3.60 -15.90
C GLN A 23 1.04 3.05 -16.47
N GLN A 24 1.10 2.05 -17.34
CA GLN A 24 -0.09 1.37 -17.85
C GLN A 24 -0.85 0.66 -16.73
N ILE A 25 -0.16 -0.04 -15.82
CA ILE A 25 -0.82 -0.67 -14.69
C ILE A 25 -1.40 0.37 -13.75
N VAL A 26 -0.66 1.43 -13.41
CA VAL A 26 -1.17 2.53 -12.57
C VAL A 26 -2.45 3.12 -13.19
N ARG A 27 -2.46 3.41 -14.49
CA ARG A 27 -3.65 3.93 -15.18
C ARG A 27 -4.86 3.01 -15.16
N THR A 28 -4.66 1.69 -15.12
CA THR A 28 -5.74 0.70 -15.23
C THR A 28 -6.14 0.11 -13.89
N LYS A 29 -5.28 0.15 -12.88
CA LYS A 29 -5.50 -0.49 -11.57
C LYS A 29 -5.49 0.49 -10.40
N ARG A 30 -4.89 1.67 -10.53
CA ARG A 30 -4.90 2.73 -9.51
C ARG A 30 -5.74 3.94 -9.91
N LYS A 31 -6.28 3.96 -11.12
CA LYS A 31 -7.16 5.01 -11.62
C LYS A 31 -8.42 4.43 -12.21
N ARG A 32 -9.47 5.25 -12.29
CA ARG A 32 -10.76 4.91 -12.87
C ARG A 32 -11.29 6.07 -13.71
N ALA A 33 -11.88 5.74 -14.86
CA ALA A 33 -12.59 6.71 -15.68
C ALA A 33 -13.89 7.13 -14.98
N VAL A 34 -14.21 8.41 -15.05
CA VAL A 34 -15.38 9.01 -14.42
C VAL A 34 -16.10 9.89 -15.43
N THR A 35 -17.43 9.84 -15.43
CA THR A 35 -18.27 10.80 -16.15
C THR A 35 -19.32 11.36 -15.19
N ILE A 36 -19.25 12.67 -14.98
CA ILE A 36 -20.22 13.45 -14.20
C ILE A 36 -21.23 14.02 -15.19
N HIS A 37 -22.50 13.69 -14.98
CA HIS A 37 -23.61 14.19 -15.77
C HIS A 37 -24.37 15.25 -14.98
N VAL A 38 -24.53 16.43 -15.54
CA VAL A 38 -25.21 17.56 -14.90
C VAL A 38 -26.57 17.78 -15.54
N ALA A 39 -27.61 17.92 -14.72
CA ALA A 39 -28.97 18.19 -15.17
C ALA A 39 -29.67 19.25 -14.32
N ASP A 40 -30.72 19.85 -14.87
CA ASP A 40 -31.65 20.69 -14.11
C ASP A 40 -32.61 19.84 -13.26
N SER A 41 -33.48 20.52 -12.49
CA SER A 41 -34.51 19.89 -11.67
C SER A 41 -35.57 19.09 -12.46
N GLN A 42 -35.67 19.33 -13.77
CA GLN A 42 -36.58 18.66 -14.70
C GLN A 42 -35.90 17.47 -15.40
N GLY A 43 -34.60 17.27 -15.17
CA GLY A 43 -33.80 16.19 -15.74
C GLY A 43 -33.17 16.51 -17.09
N ASN A 44 -33.25 17.75 -17.59
CA ASN A 44 -32.60 18.15 -18.84
C ASN A 44 -31.11 18.32 -18.63
N ARG A 45 -30.30 17.78 -19.54
CA ARG A 45 -28.83 17.91 -19.49
C ARG A 45 -28.40 19.36 -19.67
N LEU A 46 -27.46 19.81 -18.82
CA LEU A 46 -26.98 21.19 -18.82
C LEU A 46 -25.59 21.26 -19.48
N THR A 47 -25.52 21.90 -20.64
CA THR A 47 -24.26 22.22 -21.34
C THR A 47 -23.63 23.49 -20.78
N GLY A 48 -22.30 23.51 -20.61
CA GLY A 48 -21.57 24.67 -20.09
C GLY A 48 -21.62 24.86 -18.57
N ALA A 49 -22.10 23.87 -17.82
CA ALA A 49 -22.02 23.87 -16.36
C ALA A 49 -20.57 23.70 -15.91
N SER A 50 -20.11 24.54 -14.99
CA SER A 50 -18.78 24.46 -14.42
C SER A 50 -18.73 23.34 -13.40
N VAL A 51 -17.83 22.38 -13.59
CA VAL A 51 -17.59 21.25 -12.68
C VAL A 51 -16.18 21.38 -12.13
N LEU A 52 -16.04 21.26 -10.81
CA LEU A 52 -14.78 21.25 -10.08
C LEU A 52 -14.75 20.02 -9.18
N VAL A 53 -13.72 19.19 -9.34
CA VAL A 53 -13.54 17.95 -8.61
C VAL A 53 -12.24 18.02 -7.81
N GLN A 54 -12.32 17.67 -6.53
CA GLN A 54 -11.19 17.66 -5.61
C GLN A 54 -11.13 16.33 -4.87
N GLN A 55 -9.97 15.68 -4.87
CA GLN A 55 -9.75 14.47 -4.08
C GLN A 55 -9.69 14.83 -2.59
N ILE A 56 -10.48 14.13 -1.78
CA ILE A 56 -10.56 14.29 -0.32
C ILE A 56 -9.62 13.30 0.36
N SER A 57 -9.60 12.05 -0.11
CA SER A 57 -8.75 11.00 0.44
C SER A 57 -8.21 10.07 -0.66
N LYS A 58 -7.04 9.49 -0.39
CA LYS A 58 -6.39 8.49 -1.24
C LYS A 58 -6.79 7.10 -0.74
N ASP A 59 -7.05 6.19 -1.68
CA ASP A 59 -7.36 4.78 -1.37
C ASP A 59 -6.10 3.99 -0.97
N PHE A 60 -4.95 4.30 -1.58
CA PHE A 60 -3.71 3.55 -1.37
C PHE A 60 -2.95 4.03 -0.12
N PRO A 61 -2.76 3.17 0.90
CA PRO A 61 -1.98 3.50 2.09
C PRO A 61 -0.48 3.52 1.77
N LEU A 62 0.12 4.70 1.94
CA LEU A 62 1.57 4.91 1.96
C LEU A 62 1.92 5.80 3.14
N GLY A 63 2.81 5.34 4.01
CA GLY A 63 3.25 6.13 5.16
C GLY A 63 4.36 5.45 5.95
N SER A 64 4.70 6.01 7.10
CA SER A 64 5.57 5.37 8.09
C SER A 64 4.75 5.10 9.35
N ALA A 65 5.07 4.02 10.05
CA ALA A 65 4.38 3.67 11.30
C ALA A 65 4.71 4.71 12.38
N ILE A 66 3.79 5.66 12.59
CA ILE A 66 3.74 6.49 13.79
C ILE A 66 2.29 6.48 14.25
N ALA A 67 1.94 5.65 15.24
CA ALA A 67 0.61 5.72 15.82
C ALA A 67 0.44 7.07 16.53
N ASN A 68 -0.68 7.75 16.30
CA ASN A 68 -0.97 9.07 16.88
C ASN A 68 -0.96 9.02 18.43
N THR A 69 -1.27 7.87 19.02
CA THR A 69 -1.19 7.59 20.46
C THR A 69 0.24 7.57 21.02
N ILE A 70 1.27 7.40 20.17
CA ILE A 70 2.68 7.34 20.56
C ILE A 70 3.25 8.74 20.86
N LEU A 71 2.71 9.79 20.24
CA LEU A 71 3.21 11.16 20.38
C LEU A 71 2.90 11.79 21.75
N GLY A 72 1.98 11.19 22.53
CA GLY A 72 1.52 11.74 23.81
C GLY A 72 1.65 10.83 25.04
N ASN A 73 2.10 9.57 24.89
CA ASN A 73 2.03 8.59 25.98
C ASN A 73 3.42 8.05 26.39
N SER A 74 3.92 8.53 27.52
CA SER A 74 5.21 8.12 28.11
C SER A 74 5.26 6.64 28.51
N VAL A 75 4.12 5.99 28.74
CA VAL A 75 4.05 4.56 29.08
C VAL A 75 4.39 3.70 27.88
N TYR A 76 3.97 4.10 26.67
CA TYR A 76 4.24 3.37 25.43
C TYR A 76 5.72 3.38 25.03
N GLN A 77 6.46 4.43 25.38
CA GLN A 77 7.92 4.50 25.16
C GLN A 77 8.71 3.48 25.99
N VAL A 78 8.08 2.89 27.01
CA VAL A 78 8.66 1.86 27.89
C VAL A 78 8.05 0.47 27.63
N PHE A 79 6.85 0.39 27.06
CA PHE A 79 6.06 -0.85 26.94
C PHE A 79 6.39 -1.74 25.73
N ALA A 80 7.13 -1.22 24.74
CA ALA A 80 7.47 -1.95 23.51
C ALA A 80 8.43 -3.16 23.70
N ALA A 81 8.77 -3.51 24.95
CA ALA A 81 9.74 -4.55 25.27
C ALA A 81 9.17 -5.80 25.99
N ASP A 82 7.91 -5.80 26.44
CA ASP A 82 7.36 -6.94 27.21
C ASP A 82 6.03 -7.47 26.65
N CYS A 83 6.05 -8.75 26.25
CA CYS A 83 4.97 -9.47 25.61
C CYS A 83 3.71 -9.62 26.47
N MET A 84 2.58 -9.08 25.98
CA MET A 84 1.25 -9.62 26.24
C MET A 84 0.37 -9.48 24.99
N CYS A 85 0.75 -10.16 23.90
CA CYS A 85 0.16 -10.05 22.56
C CYS A 85 -1.38 -10.18 22.55
N ILE A 86 -1.94 -11.07 23.37
CA ILE A 86 -3.40 -11.28 23.46
C ILE A 86 -4.11 -10.06 24.07
N PHE A 87 -3.54 -9.46 25.12
CA PHE A 87 -4.13 -8.29 25.77
C PHE A 87 -4.11 -7.09 24.83
N LEU A 88 -3.04 -6.91 24.05
CA LEU A 88 -2.96 -5.87 23.03
C LEU A 88 -4.01 -6.08 21.93
N LEU A 89 -4.18 -7.31 21.45
CA LEU A 89 -5.22 -7.65 20.46
C LEU A 89 -6.64 -7.31 20.97
N PHE A 90 -6.92 -7.57 22.25
CA PHE A 90 -8.22 -7.20 22.84
C PHE A 90 -8.37 -5.70 23.06
N LEU A 91 -7.32 -5.02 23.52
CA LEU A 91 -7.36 -3.57 23.77
C LEU A 91 -7.53 -2.76 22.50
N TYR A 92 -6.94 -3.20 21.40
CA TYR A 92 -6.91 -2.49 20.12
C TYR A 92 -7.74 -3.15 19.04
N LYS A 93 -8.73 -3.95 19.45
CA LYS A 93 -9.65 -4.61 18.54
C LYS A 93 -10.34 -3.60 17.62
N GLY A 94 -10.15 -3.76 16.31
CA GLY A 94 -10.70 -2.86 15.30
C GLY A 94 -10.01 -1.50 15.15
N GLU A 95 -8.92 -1.24 15.89
CA GLU A 95 -8.11 -0.02 15.76
C GLU A 95 -7.01 -0.15 14.68
N PHE A 96 -6.59 -1.39 14.39
CA PHE A 96 -5.58 -1.69 13.39
C PHE A 96 -6.18 -2.44 12.21
N ALA A 97 -5.76 -2.07 10.99
CA ALA A 97 -6.21 -2.73 9.78
C ALA A 97 -5.63 -4.17 9.63
N HIS A 98 -4.48 -4.44 10.24
CA HIS A 98 -3.76 -5.70 10.11
C HIS A 98 -2.83 -5.97 11.30
N TRP A 99 -2.48 -7.25 11.49
CA TRP A 99 -1.52 -7.71 12.50
C TRP A 99 -0.48 -8.65 11.90
N ASP A 100 0.80 -8.34 12.13
CA ASP A 100 1.91 -9.28 11.93
C ASP A 100 1.98 -10.20 13.15
N VAL A 101 1.50 -11.44 13.00
CA VAL A 101 1.23 -12.32 14.16
C VAL A 101 2.50 -12.99 14.69
N ASN A 102 3.39 -13.41 13.80
CA ASN A 102 4.68 -13.97 14.14
C ASN A 102 5.70 -13.60 13.07
N ASN A 103 6.70 -12.79 13.44
CA ASN A 103 7.71 -12.27 12.54
C ASN A 103 8.76 -13.34 12.19
N GLU A 104 9.24 -13.30 10.96
CA GLU A 104 10.51 -13.94 10.55
C GLU A 104 10.58 -15.46 10.77
N MET A 105 9.45 -16.15 10.58
CA MET A 105 9.33 -17.58 10.84
C MET A 105 10.17 -18.48 9.91
N LEU A 106 10.64 -17.97 8.76
CA LEU A 106 11.55 -18.72 7.88
C LEU A 106 12.97 -18.72 8.42
N HIS A 107 13.38 -17.65 9.10
CA HIS A 107 14.72 -17.49 9.65
C HIS A 107 14.83 -18.02 11.08
N PHE A 108 13.79 -17.81 11.89
CA PHE A 108 13.83 -18.05 13.32
C PHE A 108 12.67 -18.91 13.81
N ASN A 109 12.95 -19.76 14.80
CA ASN A 109 11.98 -20.67 15.41
C ASN A 109 11.94 -20.54 16.94
N PHE A 110 12.21 -19.33 17.45
CA PHE A 110 12.32 -19.06 18.89
C PHE A 110 11.15 -19.59 19.72
N TYR A 111 9.92 -19.32 19.25
CA TYR A 111 8.70 -19.77 19.91
C TYR A 111 8.45 -21.27 19.75
N GLU A 112 8.67 -21.82 18.56
CA GLU A 112 8.42 -23.24 18.30
C GLU A 112 9.38 -24.14 19.09
N GLN A 113 10.63 -23.72 19.28
CA GLN A 113 11.58 -24.44 20.13
C GLN A 113 11.15 -24.49 21.61
N ARG A 114 10.41 -23.49 22.10
CA ARG A 114 10.09 -23.33 23.54
C ARG A 114 8.69 -23.78 23.89
N LEU A 115 7.72 -23.51 23.01
CA LEU A 115 6.30 -23.75 23.23
C LEU A 115 5.79 -24.96 22.42
N GLY A 116 6.63 -25.51 21.53
CA GLY A 116 6.33 -26.66 20.70
C GLY A 116 6.10 -26.30 19.23
N PRO A 117 6.15 -27.29 18.31
CA PRO A 117 6.13 -27.06 16.87
C PRO A 117 4.87 -26.38 16.34
N ASN A 118 3.77 -26.38 17.11
CA ASN A 118 2.51 -25.76 16.71
C ASN A 118 2.35 -24.33 17.25
N ALA A 119 3.34 -23.78 17.96
CA ALA A 119 3.21 -22.47 18.61
C ALA A 119 2.79 -21.35 17.64
N SER A 120 3.39 -21.31 16.46
CA SER A 120 3.05 -20.34 15.42
C SER A 120 1.57 -20.45 15.00
N LEU A 121 1.09 -21.67 14.77
CA LEU A 121 -0.30 -21.93 14.42
C LEU A 121 -1.26 -21.50 15.54
N ASP A 122 -0.90 -21.80 16.78
CA ASP A 122 -1.68 -21.40 17.96
C ASP A 122 -1.78 -19.88 18.08
N PHE A 123 -0.72 -19.14 17.72
CA PHE A 123 -0.75 -17.67 17.69
C PHE A 123 -1.72 -17.13 16.64
N PHE A 124 -1.71 -17.67 15.41
CA PHE A 124 -2.66 -17.27 14.37
C PHE A 124 -4.11 -17.56 14.78
N ASN A 125 -4.37 -18.75 15.33
CA ASN A 125 -5.70 -19.10 15.81
C ASN A 125 -6.15 -18.18 16.96
N THR A 126 -5.24 -17.83 17.86
CA THR A 126 -5.55 -16.94 18.99
C THR A 126 -5.82 -15.51 18.51
N ALA A 127 -5.02 -15.00 17.58
CA ALA A 127 -5.22 -13.68 16.99
C ALA A 127 -6.58 -13.59 16.28
N GLN A 128 -6.93 -14.62 15.50
CA GLN A 128 -8.23 -14.70 14.83
C GLN A 128 -9.41 -14.71 15.81
N LEU A 129 -9.28 -15.37 16.96
CA LEU A 129 -10.33 -15.38 17.98
C LEU A 129 -10.47 -14.03 18.69
N ALA A 130 -9.35 -13.33 18.92
CA ALA A 130 -9.35 -12.04 19.60
C ALA A 130 -9.93 -10.93 18.69
N ASP A 131 -9.45 -10.85 17.46
CA ASP A 131 -9.92 -9.90 16.45
C ASP A 131 -10.29 -10.59 15.12
N PRO A 132 -11.52 -11.10 15.00
CA PRO A 132 -11.94 -11.84 13.82
C PRO A 132 -12.03 -11.02 12.52
N LEU A 133 -11.97 -9.69 12.61
CA LEU A 133 -12.06 -8.80 11.46
C LEU A 133 -10.69 -8.31 10.97
N ALA A 134 -9.63 -8.53 11.75
CA ALA A 134 -8.31 -8.10 11.37
C ALA A 134 -7.68 -9.07 10.38
N THR A 135 -7.04 -8.51 9.36
CA THR A 135 -6.25 -9.30 8.41
C THR A 135 -4.94 -9.74 9.09
N LEU A 136 -4.70 -11.05 9.15
CA LEU A 136 -3.50 -11.61 9.77
C LEU A 136 -2.41 -11.88 8.72
N PHE A 137 -1.22 -11.38 9.01
CA PHE A 137 -0.06 -11.41 8.11
C PHE A 137 1.01 -12.38 8.63
N MET A 138 1.66 -13.07 7.69
CA MET A 138 3.01 -13.58 7.88
C MET A 138 3.96 -12.52 7.35
N ASN A 139 4.87 -12.03 8.18
CA ASN A 139 5.83 -10.98 7.82
C ASN A 139 7.25 -11.56 7.80
N GLU A 140 8.02 -11.22 6.76
CA GLU A 140 9.32 -11.83 6.50
C GLU A 140 10.23 -10.95 5.63
N PHE A 141 11.54 -10.98 5.90
CA PHE A 141 12.55 -10.33 5.06
C PHE A 141 13.20 -11.28 4.06
N ASN A 142 13.97 -10.70 3.14
CA ASN A 142 14.71 -11.39 2.08
C ASN A 142 13.85 -12.25 1.13
N VAL A 143 12.53 -12.09 1.12
CA VAL A 143 11.63 -12.76 0.18
C VAL A 143 11.67 -12.07 -1.19
N ILE A 144 11.74 -10.74 -1.21
CA ILE A 144 11.69 -9.88 -2.42
C ILE A 144 13.01 -9.16 -2.71
N GLU A 145 13.86 -9.04 -1.71
CA GLU A 145 15.05 -8.20 -1.69
C GLU A 145 16.23 -8.89 -2.37
N THR A 146 16.35 -10.21 -2.22
CA THR A 146 17.48 -11.01 -2.72
C THR A 146 17.07 -12.44 -3.06
N CYS A 147 17.89 -13.11 -3.87
CA CYS A 147 17.80 -14.54 -4.15
C CYS A 147 18.94 -15.35 -3.52
N GLU A 148 19.78 -14.69 -2.73
CA GLU A 148 20.98 -15.29 -2.13
C GLU A 148 20.73 -15.85 -0.72
N ASP A 149 19.58 -15.54 -0.11
CA ASP A 149 19.22 -16.06 1.20
C ASP A 149 18.87 -17.56 1.11
N ILE A 150 19.46 -18.35 2.01
CA ILE A 150 19.29 -19.80 2.03
C ILE A 150 18.06 -20.25 2.83
N PHE A 151 17.53 -19.38 3.69
CA PHE A 151 16.38 -19.64 4.55
C PHE A 151 15.11 -19.03 3.96
N SER A 152 15.22 -17.83 3.40
CA SER A 152 14.10 -17.11 2.79
C SER A 152 14.13 -17.16 1.28
N SER A 153 12.99 -17.56 0.71
CA SER A 153 12.72 -17.54 -0.71
C SER A 153 11.22 -17.43 -0.89
N VAL A 154 10.79 -16.95 -2.05
CA VAL A 154 9.36 -16.95 -2.42
C VAL A 154 8.74 -18.36 -2.33
N ASP A 155 9.50 -19.43 -2.58
CA ASP A 155 9.00 -20.81 -2.47
C ASP A 155 8.85 -21.28 -1.03
N SER A 156 9.84 -20.99 -0.16
CA SER A 156 9.74 -21.34 1.27
C SER A 156 8.63 -20.53 1.95
N TYR A 157 8.47 -19.24 1.60
CA TYR A 157 7.37 -18.42 2.07
C TYR A 157 6.00 -19.00 1.66
N VAL A 158 5.82 -19.33 0.38
CA VAL A 158 4.58 -19.95 -0.13
C VAL A 158 4.32 -21.31 0.52
N SER A 159 5.36 -22.12 0.76
CA SER A 159 5.22 -23.41 1.46
C SER A 159 4.74 -23.19 2.88
N ARG A 160 5.39 -22.28 3.62
CA ARG A 160 5.06 -22.01 5.02
C ARG A 160 3.64 -21.46 5.18
N LEU A 161 3.22 -20.57 4.30
CA LEU A 161 1.86 -20.03 4.27
C LEU A 161 0.82 -21.15 4.03
N LYS A 162 1.12 -22.11 3.14
CA LYS A 162 0.25 -23.28 2.91
C LYS A 162 0.20 -24.21 4.12
N ASP A 163 1.32 -24.42 4.81
CA ASP A 163 1.38 -25.27 6.00
C ASP A 163 0.52 -24.69 7.13
N LEU A 164 0.62 -23.39 7.39
CA LEU A 164 -0.22 -22.69 8.37
C LEU A 164 -1.72 -22.78 8.00
N LYS A 165 -2.04 -22.56 6.72
CA LYS A 165 -3.42 -22.69 6.22
C LYS A 165 -3.96 -24.11 6.34
N ALA A 166 -3.14 -25.13 6.07
CA ALA A 166 -3.50 -26.54 6.26
C ALA A 166 -3.71 -26.88 7.74
N GLY A 167 -3.00 -26.20 8.64
CA GLY A 167 -3.19 -26.27 10.09
C GLY A 167 -4.45 -25.57 10.61
N GLY A 168 -5.17 -24.82 9.76
CA GLY A 168 -6.40 -24.12 10.12
C GLY A 168 -6.25 -22.62 10.40
N ALA A 169 -5.05 -22.05 10.23
CA ALA A 169 -4.86 -20.61 10.32
C ALA A 169 -5.60 -19.88 9.19
N LEU A 170 -6.39 -18.87 9.54
CA LEU A 170 -6.96 -17.94 8.57
C LEU A 170 -5.95 -16.82 8.31
N LEU A 171 -5.11 -17.05 7.30
CA LEU A 171 -4.15 -16.08 6.79
C LEU A 171 -4.77 -15.29 5.66
N GLU A 172 -4.87 -13.98 5.86
CA GLU A 172 -5.55 -13.09 4.93
C GLU A 172 -4.62 -12.02 4.34
N GLY A 173 -3.32 -12.04 4.68
CA GLY A 173 -2.33 -11.10 4.16
C GLY A 173 -0.93 -11.67 4.01
N ILE A 174 -0.14 -11.03 3.15
CA ILE A 174 1.28 -11.30 2.89
C ILE A 174 2.07 -10.06 3.28
N GLY A 175 2.96 -10.18 4.28
CA GLY A 175 3.84 -9.12 4.75
C GLY A 175 5.25 -9.36 4.23
N LEU A 176 5.82 -8.33 3.60
CA LEU A 176 7.17 -8.34 3.06
C LEU A 176 7.88 -7.12 3.64
N GLU A 177 8.91 -7.33 4.45
CA GLU A 177 9.59 -6.25 5.16
C GLU A 177 10.13 -5.21 4.19
N GLY A 178 10.89 -5.62 3.17
CA GLY A 178 11.39 -4.70 2.15
C GLY A 178 12.62 -3.94 2.60
N HIS A 179 13.52 -4.59 3.33
CA HIS A 179 14.84 -4.06 3.71
C HIS A 179 15.81 -4.13 2.53
N PHE A 180 15.73 -3.17 1.61
CA PHE A 180 16.49 -3.24 0.36
C PHE A 180 17.92 -2.73 0.53
N SER A 181 18.88 -3.41 -0.11
CA SER A 181 20.17 -2.81 -0.47
C SER A 181 20.02 -2.08 -1.82
N LYS A 182 20.73 -2.52 -2.86
CA LYS A 182 20.43 -2.09 -4.23
C LYS A 182 19.27 -2.94 -4.75
N PRO A 183 18.13 -2.35 -5.13
CA PRO A 183 16.96 -3.13 -5.51
C PRO A 183 17.18 -3.85 -6.85
N ASN A 184 16.67 -5.07 -6.93
CA ASN A 184 16.55 -5.82 -8.18
C ASN A 184 15.08 -5.82 -8.62
N ILE A 185 14.68 -4.78 -9.36
CA ILE A 185 13.29 -4.54 -9.76
C ILE A 185 12.66 -5.71 -10.55
N PRO A 186 13.37 -6.36 -11.51
CA PRO A 186 12.85 -7.57 -12.15
C PRO A 186 12.60 -8.73 -11.19
N LEU A 187 13.50 -8.97 -10.22
CA LEU A 187 13.30 -9.99 -9.18
C LEU A 187 12.07 -9.67 -8.32
N MET A 188 11.96 -8.42 -7.87
CA MET A 188 10.81 -7.94 -7.10
C MET A 188 9.49 -8.19 -7.86
N ARG A 189 9.41 -7.83 -9.16
CA ARG A 189 8.22 -8.14 -9.99
C ARG A 189 7.94 -9.63 -10.05
N ALA A 190 8.95 -10.47 -10.29
CA ALA A 190 8.78 -11.92 -10.41
C ALA A 190 8.24 -12.53 -9.11
N THR A 191 8.76 -12.09 -7.97
CA THR A 191 8.31 -12.52 -6.65
C THR A 191 6.88 -12.06 -6.38
N LEU A 192 6.55 -10.79 -6.66
CA LEU A 192 5.19 -10.27 -6.49
C LEU A 192 4.19 -11.00 -7.39
N ASP A 193 4.52 -11.25 -8.66
CA ASP A 193 3.66 -11.99 -9.59
C ASP A 193 3.39 -13.41 -9.10
N LYS A 194 4.39 -14.05 -8.47
CA LYS A 194 4.26 -15.38 -7.87
C LYS A 194 3.38 -15.37 -6.63
N LEU A 195 3.60 -14.43 -5.71
CA LEU A 195 2.79 -14.28 -4.49
C LEU A 195 1.34 -13.90 -4.82
N ALA A 196 1.12 -13.08 -5.83
CA ALA A 196 -0.20 -12.69 -6.32
C ALA A 196 -1.06 -13.88 -6.75
N THR A 197 -0.45 -15.01 -7.15
CA THR A 197 -1.20 -16.24 -7.49
C THR A 197 -1.94 -16.86 -6.30
N LEU A 198 -1.62 -16.44 -5.07
CA LEU A 198 -2.31 -16.85 -3.85
C LEU A 198 -3.64 -16.10 -3.63
N GLY A 199 -3.85 -14.97 -4.33
CA GLY A 199 -5.06 -14.15 -4.19
C GLY A 199 -5.18 -13.43 -2.85
N LEU A 200 -4.06 -13.28 -2.13
CA LEU A 200 -3.98 -12.53 -0.87
C LEU A 200 -3.42 -11.11 -1.13
N PRO A 201 -3.88 -10.09 -0.38
CA PRO A 201 -3.28 -8.76 -0.42
C PRO A 201 -1.83 -8.80 0.06
N ILE A 202 -0.96 -8.09 -0.66
CA ILE A 202 0.46 -7.96 -0.33
C ILE A 202 0.70 -6.58 0.27
N TRP A 203 1.42 -6.53 1.38
CA TRP A 203 1.90 -5.30 1.99
C TRP A 203 3.41 -5.29 2.09
N PHE A 204 3.96 -4.14 1.78
CA PHE A 204 5.32 -3.81 2.16
C PHE A 204 5.26 -3.19 3.55
N THR A 205 5.93 -3.78 4.53
CA THR A 205 5.70 -3.47 5.94
C THR A 205 6.79 -2.60 6.56
N GLU A 206 8.01 -2.65 6.05
CA GLU A 206 9.19 -2.06 6.69
C GLU A 206 10.20 -1.48 5.68
N VAL A 207 9.71 -0.82 4.63
CA VAL A 207 10.58 -0.41 3.52
C VAL A 207 11.62 0.61 3.98
N ASP A 208 12.88 0.23 3.82
CA ASP A 208 14.03 1.11 3.92
C ASP A 208 15.12 0.72 2.92
N ILE A 209 16.08 1.62 2.75
CA ILE A 209 17.28 1.39 1.95
C ILE A 209 18.49 1.38 2.88
N ASN A 210 19.33 0.36 2.74
CA ASN A 210 20.52 0.14 3.55
C ASN A 210 21.40 1.41 3.67
N ASN A 211 21.87 1.70 4.88
CA ASN A 211 22.69 2.89 5.20
C ASN A 211 24.12 2.89 4.63
N HIS A 212 24.55 1.82 3.97
CA HIS A 212 25.81 1.77 3.23
C HIS A 212 25.82 2.76 2.03
N TYR A 213 24.65 3.12 1.51
CA TYR A 213 24.52 4.09 0.42
C TYR A 213 24.42 5.53 0.96
N ASP A 214 24.89 6.49 0.17
CA ASP A 214 24.64 7.90 0.46
C ASP A 214 23.16 8.26 0.30
N GLN A 215 22.76 9.42 0.83
CA GLN A 215 21.36 9.84 0.84
C GLN A 215 20.76 10.00 -0.55
N GLN A 216 21.55 10.36 -1.57
CA GLN A 216 21.06 10.50 -2.94
C GLN A 216 20.79 9.13 -3.56
N ALA A 217 21.68 8.17 -3.38
CA ALA A 217 21.50 6.80 -3.81
C ALA A 217 20.32 6.13 -3.07
N GLN A 218 20.17 6.36 -1.77
CA GLN A 218 19.00 5.89 -1.02
C GLN A 218 17.69 6.44 -1.60
N ALA A 219 17.63 7.75 -1.92
CA ALA A 219 16.44 8.35 -2.52
C ALA A 219 16.10 7.76 -3.90
N LEU A 220 17.10 7.48 -4.73
CA LEU A 220 16.92 6.87 -6.05
C LEU A 220 16.37 5.44 -5.92
N TYR A 221 16.97 4.62 -5.06
CA TYR A 221 16.52 3.24 -4.85
C TYR A 221 15.15 3.17 -4.20
N LEU A 222 14.85 4.10 -3.29
CA LEU A 222 13.51 4.22 -2.72
C LEU A 222 12.46 4.57 -3.79
N ASP A 223 12.74 5.52 -4.69
CA ASP A 223 11.83 5.87 -5.80
C ASP A 223 11.57 4.64 -6.69
N GLU A 224 12.60 3.85 -7.02
CA GLU A 224 12.46 2.61 -7.79
C GLU A 224 11.56 1.56 -7.10
N VAL A 225 11.83 1.29 -5.81
CA VAL A 225 11.05 0.32 -5.01
C VAL A 225 9.59 0.76 -4.87
N LEU A 226 9.35 2.02 -4.50
CA LEU A 226 8.00 2.51 -4.28
C LEU A 226 7.18 2.52 -5.58
N ARG A 227 7.77 2.91 -6.71
CA ARG A 227 7.11 2.84 -8.03
C ARG A 227 6.74 1.42 -8.40
N GLU A 228 7.66 0.49 -8.19
CA GLU A 228 7.42 -0.91 -8.50
C GLU A 228 6.30 -1.49 -7.65
N ALA A 229 6.35 -1.30 -6.33
CA ALA A 229 5.33 -1.73 -5.39
C ALA A 229 3.96 -1.10 -5.71
N PHE A 230 3.88 0.22 -5.89
CA PHE A 230 2.63 0.92 -6.21
C PHE A 230 2.01 0.46 -7.53
N SER A 231 2.85 0.17 -8.52
CA SER A 231 2.41 -0.32 -9.84
C SER A 231 1.95 -1.78 -9.85
N HIS A 232 2.14 -2.55 -8.77
CA HIS A 232 1.75 -3.95 -8.75
C HIS A 232 0.30 -4.12 -8.26
N PRO A 233 -0.63 -4.76 -9.02
CA PRO A 233 -2.06 -4.79 -8.68
C PRO A 233 -2.39 -5.46 -7.34
N SER A 234 -1.61 -6.45 -6.94
CA SER A 234 -1.81 -7.19 -5.68
C SER A 234 -1.15 -6.56 -4.47
N VAL A 235 -0.44 -5.43 -4.64
CA VAL A 235 0.09 -4.67 -3.51
C VAL A 235 -1.00 -3.72 -3.03
N ASN A 236 -1.32 -3.77 -1.75
CA ASN A 236 -2.42 -3.04 -1.15
C ASN A 236 -1.97 -1.93 -0.20
N GLY A 237 -0.70 -1.89 0.20
CA GLY A 237 -0.15 -0.80 0.99
C GLY A 237 1.36 -0.90 1.16
N ILE A 238 1.95 0.23 1.55
CA ILE A 238 3.39 0.36 1.79
C ILE A 238 3.60 1.13 3.10
N MET A 239 4.38 0.55 4.00
CA MET A 239 4.87 1.16 5.23
C MET A 239 6.39 1.32 5.14
N LEU A 240 6.87 2.50 5.54
CA LEU A 240 8.28 2.89 5.51
C LEU A 240 8.89 2.75 6.91
N TRP A 241 10.07 2.12 6.97
CA TRP A 241 10.84 1.95 8.22
C TRP A 241 11.84 3.10 8.44
N THR A 242 11.29 4.29 8.66
CA THR A 242 12.07 5.54 8.63
C THR A 242 12.07 6.29 9.96
N ALA A 243 11.97 5.57 11.06
CA ALA A 243 11.89 6.15 12.39
C ALA A 243 13.18 6.92 12.75
N LEU A 244 13.02 8.16 13.21
CA LEU A 244 14.12 8.98 13.68
C LEU A 244 14.55 8.51 15.08
N HIS A 245 15.79 8.05 15.23
CA HIS A 245 16.33 7.56 16.49
C HIS A 245 17.37 8.52 17.07
N ARG A 246 17.50 8.59 18.42
CA ARG A 246 18.40 9.52 19.15
C ARG A 246 19.85 9.56 18.64
N ASN A 247 20.33 8.44 18.09
CA ASN A 247 21.69 8.28 17.60
C ASN A 247 21.82 8.47 16.07
N GLY A 248 20.77 8.95 15.39
CA GLY A 248 20.69 9.06 13.94
C GLY A 248 19.71 8.06 13.33
N CYS A 249 19.74 7.91 12.02
CA CYS A 249 18.90 6.94 11.29
C CYS A 249 19.41 5.53 11.51
N TYR A 250 18.50 4.56 11.62
CA TYR A 250 18.88 3.14 11.64
C TYR A 250 19.40 2.72 10.25
N GLN A 251 18.51 2.69 9.25
CA GLN A 251 18.86 2.52 7.84
C GLN A 251 18.68 3.83 7.07
N MET A 252 17.51 4.45 7.22
CA MET A 252 17.10 5.61 6.43
C MET A 252 16.17 6.50 7.26
N CYS A 253 16.19 7.80 7.03
CA CYS A 253 15.17 8.73 7.53
C CYS A 253 14.61 9.56 6.38
N LEU A 254 13.36 10.01 6.52
CA LEU A 254 12.77 10.97 5.59
C LEU A 254 13.16 12.41 5.91
N THR A 255 13.41 12.70 7.19
CA THR A 255 13.76 14.05 7.66
C THR A 255 14.96 14.02 8.60
N ASP A 256 15.59 15.17 8.78
CA ASP A 256 16.53 15.42 9.88
C ASP A 256 15.80 15.72 11.21
N TRP A 257 16.57 16.04 12.25
CA TRP A 257 16.04 16.43 13.58
C TRP A 257 15.30 17.76 13.62
N ASN A 258 15.50 18.61 12.61
CA ASN A 258 14.78 19.88 12.46
C ASN A 258 13.52 19.71 11.62
N LEU A 259 13.14 18.46 11.29
CA LEU A 259 12.04 18.11 10.40
C LEU A 259 12.22 18.70 8.99
N GLN A 260 13.47 18.91 8.56
CA GLN A 260 13.76 19.23 7.17
C GLN A 260 13.90 17.94 6.37
N ASN A 261 13.32 17.92 5.18
CA ASN A 261 13.41 16.77 4.30
C ASN A 261 14.86 16.43 3.96
N LEU A 262 15.16 15.14 4.03
CA LEU A 262 16.30 14.53 3.37
C LEU A 262 15.90 14.13 1.94
N PRO A 263 16.85 13.79 1.06
CA PRO A 263 16.55 13.38 -0.31
C PRO A 263 15.50 12.24 -0.41
N ALA A 264 15.49 11.31 0.55
CA ALA A 264 14.48 10.26 0.62
C ALA A 264 13.07 10.81 0.92
N GLY A 265 12.97 11.82 1.80
CA GLY A 265 11.73 12.54 2.07
C GLY A 265 11.22 13.28 0.82
N ASP A 266 12.11 13.98 0.10
CA ASP A 266 11.76 14.65 -1.15
C ASP A 266 11.28 13.67 -2.23
N ALA A 267 11.87 12.48 -2.30
CA ALA A 267 11.42 11.42 -3.21
C ALA A 267 10.00 10.94 -2.86
N VAL A 268 9.71 10.72 -1.57
CA VAL A 268 8.38 10.32 -1.10
C VAL A 268 7.34 11.41 -1.38
N ASP A 269 7.64 12.68 -1.06
CA ASP A 269 6.73 13.81 -1.30
C ASP A 269 6.41 13.98 -2.79
N LYS A 270 7.42 13.83 -3.65
CA LYS A 270 7.24 13.83 -5.11
C LYS A 270 6.28 12.72 -5.55
N LEU A 271 6.44 11.49 -5.06
CA LEU A 271 5.57 10.36 -5.41
C LEU A 271 4.14 10.55 -4.88
N LEU A 272 3.99 11.04 -3.65
CA LEU A 272 2.68 11.37 -3.08
C LEU A 272 1.95 12.43 -3.91
N SER A 273 2.66 13.42 -4.46
CA SER A 273 2.11 14.44 -5.36
C SER A 273 1.78 13.89 -6.75
N GLU A 274 2.54 12.89 -7.22
CA GLU A 274 2.30 12.20 -8.50
C GLU A 274 1.07 11.27 -8.43
N TRP A 275 0.88 10.59 -7.29
CA TRP A 275 -0.18 9.60 -7.06
C TRP A 275 -1.43 10.22 -6.42
N GLU A 276 -1.81 11.38 -6.95
CA GLU A 276 -2.96 12.11 -6.49
C GLU A 276 -3.71 12.70 -7.68
N THR A 277 -5.04 12.62 -7.63
CA THR A 277 -5.87 13.45 -8.46
C THR A 277 -5.94 14.80 -7.78
N LYS A 278 -5.05 15.68 -8.20
CA LYS A 278 -5.15 17.11 -7.89
C LYS A 278 -6.52 17.64 -8.31
N GLN A 279 -6.75 18.92 -8.12
CA GLN A 279 -7.97 19.55 -8.61
C GLN A 279 -8.10 19.41 -10.14
N VAL A 280 -9.23 18.90 -10.59
CA VAL A 280 -9.60 18.84 -12.01
C VAL A 280 -10.93 19.54 -12.21
N GLY A 281 -11.08 20.28 -13.30
CA GLY A 281 -12.31 20.99 -13.56
C GLY A 281 -12.45 21.39 -15.02
N GLY A 282 -13.67 21.75 -15.39
CA GLY A 282 -14.01 22.12 -16.75
C GLY A 282 -15.49 22.40 -16.90
N MET A 283 -15.91 22.62 -18.14
CA MET A 283 -17.32 22.78 -18.47
C MET A 283 -17.91 21.47 -18.99
N THR A 284 -19.19 21.25 -18.73
CA THR A 284 -19.91 20.14 -19.35
C THR A 284 -20.07 20.32 -20.85
N ASP A 285 -20.00 19.21 -21.57
CA ASP A 285 -20.14 19.13 -23.04
C ASP A 285 -21.61 19.28 -23.50
N GLU A 286 -21.82 19.07 -24.81
CA GLU A 286 -23.15 19.10 -25.45
C GLU A 286 -24.14 18.06 -24.92
N HIS A 287 -23.66 17.05 -24.19
CA HIS A 287 -24.48 16.05 -23.52
C HIS A 287 -24.63 16.33 -22.01
N GLY A 288 -24.16 17.49 -21.55
CA GLY A 288 -24.14 17.87 -20.14
C GLY A 288 -23.20 17.01 -19.31
N SER A 289 -22.13 16.48 -19.92
CA SER A 289 -21.18 15.57 -19.28
C SER A 289 -19.80 16.20 -19.10
N PHE A 290 -19.12 15.87 -18.00
CA PHE A 290 -17.72 16.17 -17.76
C PHE A 290 -17.00 14.86 -17.40
N SER A 291 -15.96 14.51 -18.14
CA SER A 291 -15.23 13.24 -17.94
C SER A 291 -13.77 13.45 -17.58
N PHE A 292 -13.25 12.62 -16.68
CA PHE A 292 -11.84 12.62 -16.28
C PHE A 292 -11.41 11.21 -15.83
N ALA A 293 -10.12 11.02 -15.60
CA ALA A 293 -9.58 9.80 -14.99
C ALA A 293 -8.88 10.14 -13.67
N GLY A 294 -9.48 9.72 -12.55
CA GLY A 294 -8.98 9.97 -11.20
C GLY A 294 -8.34 8.72 -10.58
N PHE A 295 -7.36 8.91 -9.70
CA PHE A 295 -6.89 7.89 -8.76
C PHE A 295 -8.01 7.37 -7.86
N LEU A 296 -7.87 6.15 -7.33
CA LEU A 296 -8.84 5.60 -6.40
C LEU A 296 -8.89 6.42 -5.10
N GLY A 297 -10.08 6.58 -4.53
CA GLY A 297 -10.32 7.34 -3.30
C GLY A 297 -11.64 8.11 -3.31
N GLU A 298 -11.78 9.03 -2.36
CA GLU A 298 -13.00 9.85 -2.19
C GLU A 298 -12.81 11.26 -2.73
N TYR A 299 -13.89 11.85 -3.26
CA TYR A 299 -13.89 13.14 -3.94
C TYR A 299 -15.07 14.02 -3.52
N SER A 300 -14.84 15.34 -3.49
CA SER A 300 -15.90 16.36 -3.55
C SER A 300 -16.03 16.88 -4.98
N VAL A 301 -17.28 17.07 -5.40
CA VAL A 301 -17.67 17.56 -6.72
C VAL A 301 -18.53 18.79 -6.53
N HIS A 302 -18.03 19.95 -6.91
CA HIS A 302 -18.78 21.19 -6.94
C HIS A 302 -19.23 21.49 -8.37
N VAL A 303 -20.52 21.73 -8.56
CA VAL A 303 -21.10 22.08 -9.86
C VAL A 303 -21.77 23.44 -9.76
N THR A 304 -21.54 24.31 -10.73
CA THR A 304 -22.13 25.65 -10.82
C THR A 304 -22.71 25.90 -12.21
N TYR A 305 -23.95 26.36 -12.28
CA TYR A 305 -24.63 26.75 -13.52
C TYR A 305 -25.44 28.03 -13.29
N GLY A 306 -25.08 29.12 -13.98
CA GLY A 306 -25.64 30.45 -13.70
C GLY A 306 -25.39 30.87 -12.24
N ASN A 307 -26.46 31.19 -11.51
CA ASN A 307 -26.39 31.57 -10.09
C ASN A 307 -26.64 30.41 -9.11
N ARG A 308 -26.74 29.18 -9.62
CA ARG A 308 -26.99 27.98 -8.80
C ARG A 308 -25.71 27.17 -8.67
N SER A 309 -25.46 26.64 -7.48
CA SER A 309 -24.38 25.70 -7.21
C SER A 309 -24.85 24.57 -6.33
N THR A 310 -24.17 23.43 -6.44
CA THR A 310 -24.42 22.23 -5.65
C THR A 310 -23.11 21.51 -5.39
N GLU A 311 -23.07 20.72 -4.31
CA GLU A 311 -21.94 19.89 -3.95
C GLU A 311 -22.40 18.43 -3.83
N ALA A 312 -21.59 17.52 -4.33
CA ALA A 312 -21.82 16.09 -4.25
C ALA A 312 -20.52 15.36 -3.89
N THR A 313 -20.64 14.16 -3.34
CA THR A 313 -19.49 13.30 -3.08
C THR A 313 -19.42 12.16 -4.09
N LEU A 314 -18.19 11.69 -4.36
CA LEU A 314 -17.93 10.61 -5.30
C LEU A 314 -16.86 9.68 -4.74
N SER A 315 -17.23 8.42 -4.52
CA SER A 315 -16.31 7.33 -4.23
C SER A 315 -15.84 6.65 -5.53
N LEU A 316 -14.52 6.49 -5.67
CA LEU A 316 -13.86 5.77 -6.75
C LEU A 316 -13.16 4.50 -6.21
N PRO A 317 -13.90 3.40 -6.03
CA PRO A 317 -13.31 2.11 -5.72
C PRO A 317 -12.71 1.46 -6.97
N GLN A 318 -11.86 0.45 -6.77
CA GLN A 318 -11.30 -0.36 -7.85
C GLN A 318 -12.41 -0.90 -8.77
N GLY A 319 -12.19 -0.83 -10.08
CA GLY A 319 -13.11 -1.35 -11.08
C GLY A 319 -12.72 -0.93 -12.50
N ASP A 320 -13.06 -1.77 -13.48
CA ASP A 320 -12.69 -1.54 -14.88
C ASP A 320 -13.72 -0.67 -15.63
N GLU A 321 -14.96 -0.56 -15.13
CA GLU A 321 -16.03 0.22 -15.76
C GLU A 321 -15.98 1.70 -15.36
N THR A 322 -16.37 2.59 -16.29
CA THR A 322 -16.53 4.03 -16.03
C THR A 322 -17.51 4.28 -14.89
N ARG A 323 -17.10 5.07 -13.90
CA ARG A 323 -17.96 5.50 -12.80
C ARG A 323 -18.81 6.69 -13.23
N HIS A 324 -20.12 6.56 -13.15
CA HIS A 324 -21.05 7.63 -13.46
C HIS A 324 -21.59 8.30 -12.20
N LEU A 325 -21.63 9.63 -12.20
CA LEU A 325 -22.30 10.44 -11.18
C LEU A 325 -23.33 11.33 -11.86
N ASN A 326 -24.56 11.38 -11.36
CA ASN A 326 -25.56 12.35 -11.81
C ASN A 326 -25.68 13.44 -10.74
N VAL A 327 -25.55 14.70 -11.15
CA VAL A 327 -25.65 15.87 -10.28
C VAL A 327 -26.77 16.77 -10.80
N GLN A 328 -27.68 17.14 -9.91
CA GLN A 328 -28.75 18.08 -10.22
C GLN A 328 -28.42 19.45 -9.64
N VAL A 329 -28.53 20.49 -10.48
CA VAL A 329 -28.25 21.89 -10.14
C VAL A 329 -29.53 22.70 -10.08
#